data_AF-A0A7C3WGV4-F1
#
_entry.id   AF-A0A7C3WGV4-F1
#
_cell.length_a   1.000
_cell.length_b   1.000
_cell.length_c   1.000
_cell.angle_alpha   90.00
_cell.angle_beta   90.00
_cell.angle_gamma   90.00
#
_symmetry.space_group_name_H-M   'P 1'
#
loop_
_entity.id
_entity.type
_entity.pdbx_description
1 polymer ?
#
loop_
_entity_poly.entity_id
_entity_poly.type
_entity_poly.pdbx_seq_one_letter_code
_entity_poly.pdbx_strand_id
1 'polypeptide(L)'
;MNLCRALFFGLVLGSATPRGQADGATGSPEGPLRLTLNAEAQAGGEGIYLNQVVSAPAGISVPALKIGEAPPLGQVVWLTPAEIAARAGQTALGRLPPTWAGAPRVRVSRRARQLDEPALIELLTEALQQEAANRGELELRLASAWKPVTVPDDPLTLKLIDFPANGLSPTFVVRFELAAGAERLGPWQTVVKARLFREVLVAQAGLRRGQALSPADFKRERRDVLLHRDALAELPSDWTGQELTQSLAAGSVLSGRAL
;
A
#
# COMPACT_ATOMS: atom_id res chain seq x y z
N MET A 1 -9.20 -43.55 29.71
CA MET A 1 -8.60 -42.25 30.09
C MET A 1 -9.75 -41.28 30.36
N ASN A 2 -10.30 -41.31 31.57
CA ASN A 2 -9.91 -40.47 32.72
C ASN A 2 -10.29 -39.01 32.48
N LEU A 3 -11.04 -38.30 33.32
CA LEU A 3 -11.90 -38.59 34.47
C LEU A 3 -12.46 -37.19 34.79
N CYS A 4 -13.77 -36.99 34.88
CA CYS A 4 -14.30 -35.77 35.50
C CYS A 4 -15.43 -36.16 36.43
N ARG A 5 -15.07 -36.24 37.71
CA ARG A 5 -15.89 -36.65 38.84
C ARG A 5 -16.24 -35.37 39.60
N ALA A 6 -17.52 -35.28 39.94
CA ALA A 6 -18.16 -34.24 40.72
C ALA A 6 -17.48 -33.94 42.07
N LEU A 7 -17.77 -32.77 42.64
CA LEU A 7 -18.14 -32.65 44.06
C LEU A 7 -18.92 -31.35 44.35
N PHE A 8 -20.09 -31.58 44.94
CA PHE A 8 -20.93 -30.67 45.72
C PHE A 8 -20.18 -30.18 46.97
N PHE A 9 -20.42 -28.94 47.42
CA PHE A 9 -20.84 -28.60 48.80
C PHE A 9 -20.92 -27.08 49.03
N GLY A 10 -21.88 -26.66 49.88
CA GLY A 10 -21.67 -25.51 50.77
C GLY A 10 -22.51 -24.27 50.51
N LEU A 11 -23.82 -24.35 50.77
CA LEU A 11 -24.65 -23.19 51.08
C LEU A 11 -24.31 -22.71 52.51
N VAL A 12 -23.83 -21.48 52.67
CA VAL A 12 -23.78 -20.78 53.97
C VAL A 12 -24.31 -19.37 53.80
N LEU A 13 -25.42 -19.10 54.48
CA LEU A 13 -25.98 -17.78 54.73
C LEU A 13 -25.07 -17.00 55.69
N GLY A 14 -24.66 -15.80 55.28
CA GLY A 14 -23.95 -14.83 56.11
C GLY A 14 -24.43 -13.42 55.80
N SER A 15 -25.37 -12.93 56.60
CA SER A 15 -25.83 -11.55 56.63
C SER A 15 -24.78 -10.63 57.27
N ALA A 16 -24.36 -9.55 56.59
CA ALA A 16 -23.73 -8.39 57.23
C ALA A 16 -23.81 -7.13 56.35
N THR A 17 -24.67 -6.22 56.79
CA THR A 17 -24.69 -4.73 56.72
C THR A 17 -23.76 -3.98 55.74
N PRO A 18 -24.29 -3.01 54.95
CA PRO A 18 -23.49 -2.10 54.14
C PRO A 18 -22.88 -0.98 54.99
N ARG A 19 -21.59 -0.68 54.84
CA ARG A 19 -20.94 0.48 55.48
C ARG A 19 -19.84 1.06 54.57
N GLY A 20 -19.98 2.34 54.24
CA GLY A 20 -18.96 3.20 53.62
C GLY A 20 -18.82 2.96 52.11
N GLN A 21 -19.67 3.54 51.27
CA GLN A 21 -19.59 4.92 50.80
C GLN A 21 -18.20 5.31 50.32
N ALA A 22 -18.13 5.44 48.99
CA ALA A 22 -17.04 5.96 48.21
C ALA A 22 -16.61 7.35 48.70
N ASP A 23 -15.30 7.52 48.83
CA ASP A 23 -14.61 8.78 48.55
C ASP A 23 -13.27 8.45 47.91
N GLY A 24 -13.35 7.84 46.72
CA GLY A 24 -12.29 7.92 45.74
C GLY A 24 -12.40 9.28 45.07
N ALA A 25 -11.74 10.28 45.64
CA ALA A 25 -11.59 11.61 45.07
C ALA A 25 -11.11 11.49 43.62
N THR A 26 -12.06 11.57 42.69
CA THR A 26 -11.76 11.82 41.29
C THR A 26 -11.48 13.31 41.23
N GLY A 27 -10.25 13.67 41.61
CA GLY A 27 -9.73 15.02 41.45
C GLY A 27 -9.78 15.35 39.97
N SER A 28 -10.88 15.96 39.53
CA SER A 28 -10.88 16.72 38.29
C SER A 28 -9.81 17.79 38.48
N PRO A 29 -8.77 17.85 37.63
CA PRO A 29 -7.82 18.94 37.73
C PRO A 29 -8.56 20.24 37.37
N GLU A 30 -9.08 20.95 38.37
CA GLU A 30 -9.65 22.31 38.25
C GLU A 30 -8.56 23.37 38.00
N GLY A 31 -7.43 22.97 37.43
CA GLY A 31 -6.38 23.87 36.95
C GLY A 31 -6.52 24.10 35.44
N PRO A 32 -6.09 25.26 34.90
CA PRO A 32 -6.05 25.46 33.47
C PRO A 32 -5.18 24.39 32.82
N LEU A 33 -5.68 23.78 31.74
CA LEU A 33 -4.96 22.76 30.99
C LEU A 33 -3.61 23.33 30.55
N ARG A 34 -2.51 22.78 31.08
CA ARG A 34 -1.16 23.21 30.70
C ARG A 34 -0.70 22.38 29.52
N LEU A 35 -0.49 23.02 28.38
CA LEU A 35 0.01 22.38 27.16
C LEU A 35 1.38 22.95 26.80
N THR A 36 2.29 22.07 26.40
CA THR A 36 3.61 22.45 25.88
C THR A 36 3.56 22.42 24.37
N LEU A 37 3.92 23.53 23.75
CA LEU A 37 4.02 23.66 22.31
C LEU A 37 5.38 23.16 21.81
N ASN A 38 5.37 22.26 20.84
CA ASN A 38 6.57 21.72 20.22
C ASN A 38 7.24 22.80 19.32
N ALA A 39 8.56 22.80 19.22
CA ALA A 39 9.25 23.72 18.29
C ALA A 39 9.06 23.30 16.83
N GLU A 40 9.05 21.99 16.59
CA GLU A 40 8.84 21.38 15.27
C GLU A 40 7.83 20.24 15.36
N ALA A 41 7.05 20.06 14.30
CA ALA A 41 6.09 18.96 14.16
C ALA A 41 6.08 18.46 12.72
N GLN A 42 5.76 17.17 12.55
CA GLN A 42 5.59 16.56 11.24
C GLN A 42 4.14 16.11 11.05
N ALA A 43 3.54 16.57 9.94
CA ALA A 43 2.20 16.19 9.53
C ALA A 43 2.23 15.12 8.42
N GLY A 44 1.24 14.23 8.41
CA GLY A 44 0.96 13.34 7.28
C GLY A 44 0.07 14.03 6.24
N GLY A 45 -0.31 13.32 5.18
CA GLY A 45 -1.10 13.85 4.08
C GLY A 45 -2.55 14.22 4.43
N GLU A 46 -3.10 13.66 5.50
CA GLU A 46 -4.48 13.94 5.92
C GLU A 46 -4.66 15.31 6.58
N GLY A 47 -3.61 15.88 7.17
CA GLY A 47 -3.70 17.13 7.89
C GLY A 47 -2.70 17.28 9.04
N ILE A 48 -2.73 18.46 9.64
CA ILE A 48 -2.03 18.77 10.88
C ILE A 48 -2.96 18.42 12.03
N TYR A 49 -2.51 17.57 12.95
CA TYR A 49 -3.27 17.16 14.12
C TYR A 49 -2.75 17.79 15.41
N LEU A 50 -3.65 18.07 16.35
CA LEU A 50 -3.33 18.74 17.61
C LEU A 50 -2.25 17.99 18.41
N ASN A 51 -2.39 16.67 18.55
CA ASN A 51 -1.42 15.81 19.23
C ASN A 51 -0.02 15.77 18.58
N GLN A 52 0.15 16.27 17.35
CA GLN A 52 1.46 16.40 16.70
C GLN A 52 2.17 17.71 17.09
N VAL A 53 1.40 18.77 17.34
CA VAL A 53 1.93 20.11 17.60
C VAL A 53 2.07 20.43 19.09
N VAL A 54 1.35 19.72 19.96
CA VAL A 54 1.38 19.91 21.41
C VAL A 54 1.67 18.63 22.16
N SER A 55 2.28 18.77 23.33
CA SER A 55 2.43 17.71 24.32
C SER A 55 1.76 18.11 25.63
N ALA A 56 1.06 17.15 26.24
CA ALA A 56 0.43 17.33 27.54
C ALA A 56 1.28 16.67 28.65
N PRO A 57 1.10 17.09 29.92
CA PRO A 57 1.69 16.43 31.07
C PRO A 57 1.30 14.95 31.17
N ALA A 58 2.13 14.16 31.86
CA ALA A 58 1.86 12.74 32.08
C ALA A 58 0.46 12.53 32.68
N GLY A 59 -0.30 11.59 32.10
CA GLY A 59 -1.67 11.27 32.51
C GLY A 59 -2.77 12.01 31.74
N ILE A 60 -2.43 12.98 30.89
CA ILE A 60 -3.40 13.67 30.01
C ILE A 60 -3.14 13.26 28.56
N SER A 61 -4.17 12.70 27.90
CA SER A 61 -4.11 12.36 26.48
C SER A 61 -4.57 13.54 25.63
N VAL A 62 -3.78 13.89 24.59
CA VAL A 62 -4.17 14.91 23.61
C VAL A 62 -4.93 14.22 22.48
N PRO A 63 -6.15 14.66 22.14
CA PRO A 63 -6.91 14.06 21.05
C PRO A 63 -6.22 14.29 19.69
N ALA A 64 -6.35 13.31 18.79
CA ALA A 64 -5.97 13.42 17.39
C ALA A 64 -6.99 14.26 16.61
N LEU A 65 -7.13 15.54 16.98
CA LEU A 65 -8.04 16.49 16.31
C LEU A 65 -7.32 17.16 15.14
N LYS A 66 -7.92 17.14 13.95
CA LYS A 66 -7.42 17.87 12.78
C LYS A 66 -7.59 19.38 12.99
N ILE A 67 -6.49 20.12 12.96
CA ILE A 67 -6.43 21.59 13.16
C ILE A 67 -5.95 22.33 11.91
N GLY A 68 -5.75 21.64 10.79
CA GLY A 68 -5.36 22.29 9.55
C GLY A 68 -5.07 21.28 8.44
N GLU A 69 -4.97 21.79 7.22
CA GLU A 69 -4.51 21.00 6.07
C GLU A 69 -3.01 20.73 6.14
N ALA A 70 -2.59 19.63 5.53
CA ALA A 70 -1.19 19.25 5.46
C ALA A 70 -0.41 20.26 4.60
N PRO A 71 0.79 20.69 5.02
CA PRO A 71 1.63 21.51 4.17
C PRO A 71 2.06 20.71 2.93
N PRO A 72 2.19 21.34 1.75
CA PRO A 72 2.77 20.69 0.56
C PRO A 72 4.18 20.19 0.83
N LEU A 73 4.65 19.20 0.06
CA LEU A 73 5.99 18.65 0.24
C LEU A 73 7.06 19.75 0.06
N GLY A 74 8.03 19.80 0.98
CA GLY A 74 9.09 20.81 0.99
C GLY A 74 8.68 22.19 1.51
N GLN A 75 7.40 22.42 1.79
CA GLN A 75 6.91 23.64 2.42
C GLN A 75 6.77 23.48 3.93
N VAL A 76 6.70 24.62 4.61
CA VAL A 76 6.49 24.69 6.06
C VAL A 76 5.39 25.68 6.39
N VAL A 77 4.59 25.34 7.39
CA VAL A 77 3.58 26.22 7.97
C VAL A 77 3.98 26.52 9.40
N TRP A 78 3.87 27.78 9.80
CA TRP A 78 4.09 28.19 11.18
C TRP A 78 2.74 28.34 11.87
N LEU A 79 2.61 27.76 13.07
CA LEU A 79 1.40 27.88 13.89
C LEU A 79 1.73 28.48 15.25
N THR A 80 0.98 29.50 15.63
CA THR A 80 1.04 30.13 16.95
C THR A 80 0.05 29.48 17.91
N PRO A 81 0.25 29.62 19.24
CA PRO A 81 -0.71 29.18 20.24
C PRO A 81 -2.15 29.67 20.01
N ALA A 82 -2.29 30.94 19.60
CA ALA A 82 -3.58 31.55 19.34
C ALA A 82 -4.31 30.90 18.14
N GLU A 83 -3.58 30.62 17.05
CA GLU A 83 -4.13 29.94 15.88
C GLU A 83 -4.52 28.50 16.20
N ILE A 84 -3.70 27.78 16.98
CA ILE A 84 -4.01 26.41 17.40
C ILE A 84 -5.27 26.40 18.28
N ALA A 85 -5.37 27.31 19.25
CA ALA A 85 -6.54 27.44 20.09
C ALA A 85 -7.81 27.75 19.28
N ALA A 86 -7.71 28.66 18.32
CA ALA A 86 -8.81 29.03 17.44
C ALA A 86 -9.30 27.85 16.59
N ARG A 87 -8.39 27.03 16.06
CA ARG A 87 -8.72 25.89 15.19
C ARG A 87 -9.16 24.64 15.93
N ALA A 88 -8.60 24.38 17.12
CA ALA A 88 -9.01 23.25 17.96
C ALA A 88 -10.38 23.47 18.61
N GLY A 89 -10.77 24.75 18.79
CA GLY A 89 -12.03 25.13 19.40
C GLY A 89 -12.11 24.78 20.90
N GLN A 90 -13.20 25.23 21.53
CA GLN A 90 -13.43 25.05 22.97
C GLN A 90 -13.77 23.60 23.36
N THR A 91 -14.26 22.80 22.42
CA THR A 91 -14.66 21.41 22.70
C THR A 91 -13.46 20.50 22.98
N ALA A 92 -12.32 20.76 22.34
CA ALA A 92 -11.14 19.89 22.45
C ALA A 92 -10.10 20.35 23.48
N LEU A 93 -10.00 21.66 23.72
CA LEU A 93 -9.08 22.25 24.70
C LEU A 93 -9.74 22.56 26.05
N GLY A 94 -11.04 22.31 26.15
CA GLY A 94 -11.85 22.67 27.31
C GLY A 94 -12.37 24.11 27.26
N ARG A 95 -13.24 24.44 28.21
CA ARG A 95 -13.89 25.76 28.29
C ARG A 95 -12.94 26.89 28.75
N LEU A 96 -11.84 26.55 29.41
CA LEU A 96 -10.84 27.51 29.87
C LEU A 96 -9.68 27.56 28.88
N PRO A 97 -9.12 28.75 28.59
CA PRO A 97 -7.98 28.86 27.71
C PRO A 97 -6.79 28.06 28.28
N PRO A 98 -6.13 27.21 27.49
CA PRO A 98 -4.98 26.46 27.97
C PRO A 98 -3.81 27.40 28.27
N THR A 99 -3.04 27.05 29.29
CA THR A 99 -1.77 27.73 29.57
C THR A 99 -0.70 27.12 28.69
N TRP A 100 -0.20 27.92 27.75
CA TRP A 100 0.84 27.52 26.81
C TRP A 100 2.23 27.66 27.43
N ALA A 101 3.07 26.64 27.26
CA ALA A 101 4.50 26.66 27.56
C ALA A 101 5.31 26.20 26.33
N GLY A 102 6.62 26.42 26.31
CA GLY A 102 7.49 25.94 25.24
C GLY A 102 7.73 26.98 24.14
N ALA A 103 7.76 26.54 22.88
CA ALA A 103 8.09 27.41 21.75
C ALA A 103 6.98 28.47 21.50
N PRO A 104 7.33 29.66 21.00
CA PRO A 104 6.34 30.70 20.67
C PRO A 104 5.53 30.39 19.40
N ARG A 105 6.03 29.46 18.57
CA ARG A 105 5.40 28.97 17.34
C ARG A 105 5.94 27.58 17.01
N VAL A 106 5.14 26.78 16.31
CA VAL A 106 5.53 25.46 15.78
C VAL A 106 5.85 25.58 14.32
N ARG A 107 7.00 25.02 13.91
CA ARG A 107 7.29 24.75 12.51
C ARG A 107 6.68 23.40 12.13
N VAL A 108 5.66 23.40 11.29
CA VAL A 108 5.04 22.17 10.80
C VAL A 108 5.52 21.90 9.37
N SER A 109 6.13 20.75 9.14
CA SER A 109 6.52 20.27 7.81
C SER A 109 5.81 18.95 7.48
N ARG A 110 5.69 18.62 6.20
CA ARG A 110 5.19 17.31 5.79
C ARG A 110 6.25 16.24 6.05
N ARG A 111 5.83 15.10 6.58
CA ARG A 111 6.71 13.93 6.66
C ARG A 111 7.05 13.46 5.25
N ALA A 112 8.33 13.13 5.05
CA ALA A 112 8.85 12.71 3.78
C ALA A 112 9.72 11.46 3.94
N ARG A 113 9.76 10.64 2.90
CA ARG A 113 10.64 9.48 2.77
C ARG A 113 11.35 9.48 1.42
N GLN A 114 12.38 8.67 1.28
CA GLN A 114 12.98 8.41 -0.03
C GLN A 114 12.22 7.28 -0.72
N LEU A 115 11.85 7.50 -1.98
CA LEU A 115 11.41 6.43 -2.87
C LEU A 115 12.66 5.85 -3.54
N ASP A 116 13.03 4.64 -3.14
CA ASP A 116 14.15 3.90 -3.69
C ASP A 116 13.73 2.98 -4.85
N GLU A 117 14.71 2.27 -5.41
CA GLU A 117 14.48 1.38 -6.55
C GLU A 117 13.51 0.23 -6.25
N PRO A 118 13.66 -0.53 -5.15
CA PRO A 118 12.72 -1.60 -4.83
C PRO A 118 11.27 -1.11 -4.68
N ALA A 119 11.05 -0.03 -3.93
CA ALA A 119 9.70 0.51 -3.74
C ALA A 119 9.09 1.01 -5.06
N LEU A 120 9.90 1.59 -5.96
CA LEU A 120 9.43 1.95 -7.30
C LEU A 120 9.08 0.72 -8.14
N ILE A 121 9.90 -0.33 -8.11
CA ILE A 121 9.65 -1.57 -8.85
C ILE A 121 8.34 -2.22 -8.38
N GLU A 122 8.07 -2.23 -7.08
CA GLU A 122 6.80 -2.74 -6.53
C GLU A 122 5.60 -1.97 -7.08
N LEU A 123 5.62 -0.64 -7.01
CA LEU A 123 4.55 0.22 -7.54
C LEU A 123 4.35 0.05 -9.06
N LEU A 124 5.44 -0.04 -9.82
CA LEU A 124 5.39 -0.28 -11.27
C LEU A 124 4.84 -1.66 -11.60
N THR A 125 5.26 -2.68 -10.84
CA THR A 125 4.81 -4.06 -11.04
C THR A 125 3.32 -4.15 -10.75
N GLU A 126 2.84 -3.56 -9.66
CA GLU A 126 1.41 -3.53 -9.34
C GLU A 126 0.60 -2.86 -10.46
N ALA A 127 1.00 -1.65 -10.88
CA ALA A 127 0.28 -0.91 -11.92
C ALA A 127 0.30 -1.64 -13.28
N LEU A 128 1.44 -2.18 -13.70
CA LEU A 128 1.56 -2.91 -14.96
C LEU A 128 0.89 -4.28 -14.90
N GLN A 129 0.87 -4.94 -13.75
CA GLN A 129 0.19 -6.22 -13.53
C GLN A 129 -1.33 -6.04 -13.58
N GLN A 130 -1.88 -4.89 -13.15
CA GLN A 130 -3.30 -4.58 -13.31
C GLN A 130 -3.68 -4.47 -14.80
N GLU A 131 -2.88 -3.77 -15.61
CA GLU A 131 -3.08 -3.69 -17.06
C GLU A 131 -2.84 -5.05 -17.77
N ALA A 132 -1.93 -5.86 -17.23
CA ALA A 132 -1.55 -7.16 -17.75
C ALA A 132 -2.23 -8.33 -17.01
N ALA A 133 -3.30 -8.10 -16.24
CA ALA A 133 -3.82 -9.07 -15.24
C ALA A 133 -4.14 -10.46 -15.81
N ASN A 134 -4.50 -10.53 -17.10
CA ASN A 134 -4.81 -11.79 -17.79
C ASN A 134 -3.60 -12.45 -18.46
N ARG A 135 -2.39 -11.93 -18.26
CA ARG A 135 -1.20 -12.29 -19.06
C ARG A 135 -0.10 -13.02 -18.28
N GLY A 136 -0.28 -13.37 -17.00
CA GLY A 136 0.69 -14.13 -16.20
C GLY A 136 1.40 -13.30 -15.13
N GLU A 137 2.55 -13.79 -14.66
CA GLU A 137 3.35 -13.16 -13.61
C GLU A 137 4.41 -12.22 -14.21
N LEU A 138 4.36 -10.94 -13.86
CA LEU A 138 5.30 -9.94 -14.33
C LEU A 138 6.49 -9.79 -13.38
N GLU A 139 7.70 -9.92 -13.91
CA GLU A 139 8.93 -9.52 -13.23
C GLU A 139 9.54 -8.31 -13.93
N LEU A 140 9.87 -7.28 -13.14
CA LEU A 140 10.46 -6.04 -13.64
C LEU A 140 11.86 -5.83 -13.07
N ARG A 141 12.72 -5.23 -13.88
CA ARG A 141 14.01 -4.67 -13.47
C ARG A 141 14.22 -3.33 -14.14
N LEU A 142 14.82 -2.37 -13.44
CA LEU A 142 15.21 -1.12 -14.08
C LEU A 142 16.46 -1.35 -14.95
N ALA A 143 16.48 -0.77 -16.15
CA ALA A 143 17.66 -0.82 -17.01
C ALA A 143 18.70 0.24 -16.61
N SER A 144 18.26 1.31 -15.94
CA SER A 144 19.09 2.40 -15.40
C SER A 144 18.88 2.53 -13.90
N ALA A 145 19.95 2.84 -13.17
CA ALA A 145 19.89 3.07 -11.73
C ALA A 145 18.87 4.17 -11.40
N TRP A 146 18.00 3.90 -10.42
CA TRP A 146 17.05 4.89 -9.94
C TRP A 146 17.75 5.85 -8.96
N LYS A 147 17.64 7.15 -9.21
CA LYS A 147 18.05 8.17 -8.24
C LYS A 147 16.93 8.32 -7.22
N PRO A 148 17.17 8.08 -5.92
CA PRO A 148 16.14 8.23 -4.90
C PRO A 148 15.51 9.62 -4.95
N VAL A 149 14.18 9.66 -4.90
CA VAL A 149 13.39 10.89 -4.92
C VAL A 149 12.70 11.05 -3.58
N THR A 150 12.70 12.27 -3.05
CA THR A 150 11.96 12.59 -1.83
C THR A 150 10.48 12.70 -2.15
N VAL A 151 9.68 11.89 -1.46
CA VAL A 151 8.22 11.80 -1.62
C VAL A 151 7.57 11.92 -0.24
N PRO A 152 6.27 12.26 -0.16
CA PRO A 152 5.56 12.22 1.11
C PRO A 152 5.58 10.81 1.72
N ASP A 153 5.60 10.73 3.05
CA ASP A 153 5.42 9.48 3.79
C ASP A 153 3.92 9.10 3.88
N ASP A 154 3.25 9.15 2.74
CA ASP A 154 1.86 8.77 2.56
C ASP A 154 1.80 7.58 1.57
N PRO A 155 0.70 6.79 1.57
CA PRO A 155 0.49 5.78 0.55
C PRO A 155 0.57 6.39 -0.85
N LEU A 156 1.46 5.86 -1.67
CA LEU A 156 1.66 6.33 -3.05
C LEU A 156 0.86 5.46 -3.99
N THR A 157 0.24 6.09 -4.98
CA THR A 157 -0.33 5.42 -6.14
C THR A 157 0.47 5.80 -7.37
N LEU A 158 0.65 4.83 -8.27
CA LEU A 158 1.32 5.03 -9.54
C LEU A 158 0.28 4.92 -10.66
N LYS A 159 0.22 5.95 -11.50
CA LYS A 159 -0.63 5.96 -12.69
C LYS A 159 0.23 5.92 -13.94
N LEU A 160 -0.03 4.96 -14.82
CA LEU A 160 0.61 4.91 -16.12
C LEU A 160 0.08 6.03 -17.01
N ILE A 161 0.99 6.81 -17.60
CA ILE A 161 0.65 7.89 -18.54
C ILE A 161 0.49 7.31 -19.95
N ASP A 162 1.39 6.39 -20.32
CA ASP A 162 1.45 5.79 -21.64
C ASP A 162 1.75 4.29 -21.48
N PHE A 163 0.95 3.48 -22.15
CA PHE A 163 1.13 2.04 -22.23
C PHE A 163 1.32 1.66 -23.70
N PRO A 164 2.36 0.87 -24.06
CA PRO A 164 2.61 0.58 -25.46
C PRO A 164 1.40 -0.11 -26.10
N ALA A 165 0.89 0.45 -27.21
CA ALA A 165 -0.29 -0.08 -27.90
C ALA A 165 -0.13 -1.53 -28.37
N ASN A 166 1.11 -1.95 -28.65
CA ASN A 166 1.45 -3.32 -29.06
C ASN A 166 1.63 -4.28 -27.86
N GLY A 167 1.33 -3.84 -26.64
CA GLY A 167 1.55 -4.59 -25.41
C GLY A 167 2.98 -4.48 -24.87
N LEU A 168 3.24 -5.24 -23.80
CA LEU A 168 4.56 -5.28 -23.16
C LEU A 168 5.59 -5.90 -24.10
N SER A 169 6.77 -5.31 -24.15
CA SER A 169 7.97 -5.88 -24.76
C SER A 169 8.98 -6.26 -23.68
N PRO A 170 10.02 -7.07 -23.97
CA PRO A 170 11.07 -7.39 -22.99
C PRO A 170 11.81 -6.16 -22.46
N THR A 171 11.82 -5.05 -23.21
CA THR A 171 12.45 -3.79 -22.79
C THR A 171 11.69 -2.61 -23.39
N PHE A 172 11.23 -1.70 -22.54
CA PHE A 172 10.48 -0.51 -22.97
C PHE A 172 10.66 0.65 -21.98
N VAL A 173 10.25 1.84 -22.42
CA VAL A 173 10.15 3.03 -21.55
C VAL A 173 8.76 3.05 -20.93
N VAL A 174 8.69 3.12 -19.60
CA VAL A 174 7.44 3.36 -18.88
C VAL A 174 7.38 4.83 -18.48
N ARG A 175 6.25 5.48 -18.78
CA ARG A 175 5.95 6.85 -18.35
C ARG A 175 4.82 6.79 -17.34
N PHE A 176 5.02 7.42 -16.19
CA PHE A 176 4.08 7.34 -15.08
C PHE A 176 4.04 8.62 -14.26
N GLU A 177 2.97 8.79 -13.51
CA GLU A 177 2.77 9.85 -12.53
C GLU A 177 2.60 9.22 -11.15
N LEU A 178 3.31 9.74 -10.15
CA LEU A 178 3.10 9.37 -8.75
C LEU A 178 2.12 10.35 -8.10
N ALA A 179 1.20 9.82 -7.32
CA ALA A 179 0.28 10.61 -6.51
C ALA A 179 0.33 10.16 -5.04
N ALA A 180 0.20 11.12 -4.14
CA ALA A 180 0.01 10.91 -2.71
C ALA A 180 -1.37 11.47 -2.33
N GLY A 181 -2.38 10.59 -2.36
CA GLY A 181 -3.78 11.01 -2.25
C GLY A 181 -4.19 11.95 -3.39
N ALA A 182 -4.54 13.19 -3.06
CA ALA A 182 -4.94 14.20 -4.05
C ALA A 182 -3.77 14.96 -4.69
N GLU A 183 -2.55 14.86 -4.12
CA GLU A 183 -1.38 15.59 -4.62
C GLU A 183 -0.65 14.78 -5.67
N ARG A 184 -0.44 15.39 -6.84
CA ARG A 184 0.39 14.83 -7.91
C ARG A 184 1.82 15.28 -7.72
N LEU A 185 2.73 14.33 -7.65
CA LEU A 185 4.14 14.59 -7.34
C LEU A 185 4.96 14.85 -8.61
N GLY A 186 4.43 14.54 -9.79
CA GLY A 186 5.01 14.86 -11.10
C GLY A 186 5.00 13.70 -12.10
N PRO A 187 5.42 13.94 -13.35
CA PRO A 187 5.67 12.88 -14.31
C PRO A 187 7.10 12.34 -14.20
N TRP A 188 7.24 11.03 -14.31
CA TRP A 188 8.51 10.31 -14.39
C TRP A 188 8.52 9.38 -15.58
N GLN A 189 9.73 9.01 -15.98
CA GLN A 189 9.95 7.94 -16.95
C GLN A 189 11.22 7.17 -16.61
N THR A 190 11.20 5.88 -16.88
CA THR A 190 12.36 5.00 -16.75
C THR A 190 12.32 3.89 -17.79
N VAL A 191 13.48 3.31 -18.09
CA VAL A 191 13.56 2.15 -18.97
C VAL A 191 13.49 0.90 -18.09
N VAL A 192 12.57 0.00 -18.40
CA VAL A 192 12.39 -1.26 -17.68
C VAL A 192 12.70 -2.45 -18.58
N LYS A 193 13.24 -3.50 -17.98
CA LYS A 193 13.31 -4.84 -18.54
C LYS A 193 12.21 -5.66 -17.88
N ALA A 194 11.33 -6.21 -18.70
CA ALA A 194 10.21 -7.01 -18.25
C ALA A 194 10.40 -8.48 -18.66
N ARG A 195 9.92 -9.37 -17.80
CA ARG A 195 9.74 -10.79 -18.10
C ARG A 195 8.32 -11.14 -17.71
N LEU A 196 7.63 -11.89 -18.55
CA LEU A 196 6.25 -12.27 -18.29
C LEU A 196 6.16 -13.79 -18.28
N PHE A 197 6.03 -14.37 -17.09
CA PHE A 197 5.97 -15.80 -16.94
C PHE A 197 4.53 -16.29 -17.05
N ARG A 198 4.32 -17.26 -17.95
CA ARG A 198 3.04 -17.98 -18.07
C ARG A 198 3.30 -19.47 -18.13
N GLU A 199 2.32 -20.23 -17.68
CA GLU A 199 2.20 -21.62 -18.11
C GLU A 199 1.81 -21.67 -19.59
N VAL A 200 2.64 -22.30 -20.39
CA VAL A 200 2.40 -22.49 -21.82
C VAL A 200 2.50 -23.96 -22.18
N LEU A 201 1.81 -24.36 -23.25
CA LEU A 201 1.92 -25.70 -23.80
C LEU A 201 3.15 -25.80 -24.69
N VAL A 202 3.99 -26.78 -24.38
CA VAL A 202 5.22 -27.07 -25.10
C VAL A 202 5.12 -28.46 -25.69
N ALA A 203 5.38 -28.59 -27.00
CA ALA A 203 5.34 -29.87 -27.69
C ALA A 203 6.40 -30.82 -27.12
N GLN A 204 6.00 -32.04 -26.75
CA GLN A 204 6.91 -33.07 -26.24
C GLN A 204 7.69 -33.76 -27.35
N ALA A 205 7.13 -33.83 -28.55
CA ALA A 205 7.71 -34.42 -29.74
C ALA A 205 7.50 -33.52 -30.96
N GLY A 206 8.11 -33.88 -32.10
CA GLY A 206 7.84 -33.20 -33.37
C GLY A 206 6.46 -33.55 -33.90
N LEU A 207 5.61 -32.55 -34.08
CA LEU A 207 4.23 -32.67 -34.57
C LEU A 207 4.14 -32.16 -36.01
N ARG A 208 3.31 -32.79 -36.83
CA ARG A 208 3.16 -32.46 -38.25
C ARG A 208 1.95 -31.55 -38.48
N ARG A 209 2.04 -30.72 -39.52
CA ARG A 209 0.86 -30.04 -40.08
C ARG A 209 -0.25 -31.05 -40.41
N GLY A 210 -1.49 -30.71 -40.07
CA GLY A 210 -2.69 -31.54 -40.21
C GLY A 210 -2.83 -32.62 -39.15
N GLN A 211 -1.89 -32.72 -38.19
CA GLN A 211 -2.02 -33.65 -37.08
C GLN A 211 -3.05 -33.13 -36.08
N ALA A 212 -3.99 -34.00 -35.70
CA ALA A 212 -4.92 -33.72 -34.63
C ALA A 212 -4.19 -33.55 -33.30
N LEU A 213 -4.55 -32.51 -32.58
CA LEU A 213 -3.99 -32.15 -31.30
C LEU A 213 -4.48 -33.10 -30.20
N SER A 214 -3.55 -33.68 -29.46
CA SER A 214 -3.82 -34.47 -28.26
C SER A 214 -3.16 -33.84 -27.03
N PRO A 215 -3.82 -33.83 -25.85
CA PRO A 215 -3.19 -33.40 -24.60
C PRO A 215 -1.88 -34.14 -24.28
N ALA A 216 -1.72 -35.39 -24.73
CA ALA A 216 -0.51 -36.17 -24.51
C ALA A 216 0.70 -35.66 -25.31
N ASP A 217 0.49 -34.90 -26.38
CA ASP A 217 1.56 -34.35 -27.21
C ASP A 217 2.23 -33.12 -26.57
N PHE A 218 1.63 -32.57 -25.51
CA PHE A 218 2.07 -31.33 -24.88
C PHE A 218 2.30 -31.51 -23.38
N LYS A 219 3.19 -30.68 -22.85
CA LYS A 219 3.37 -30.47 -21.42
C LYS A 219 3.24 -29.00 -21.09
N ARG A 220 2.83 -28.69 -19.86
CA ARG A 220 2.80 -27.32 -19.33
C ARG A 220 4.18 -26.95 -18.81
N GLU A 221 4.73 -25.84 -19.28
CA GLU A 221 5.97 -25.27 -18.76
C GLU A 221 5.79 -23.79 -18.45
N ARG A 222 6.42 -23.33 -17.36
CA ARG A 222 6.53 -21.89 -17.06
C ARG A 222 7.61 -21.27 -17.95
N ARG A 223 7.21 -20.44 -18.91
CA ARG A 223 8.13 -19.78 -19.87
C ARG A 223 7.93 -18.27 -19.86
N ASP A 224 9.01 -17.55 -20.20
CA ASP A 224 8.98 -16.11 -20.41
C ASP A 224 8.43 -15.79 -21.79
N VAL A 225 7.20 -15.30 -21.83
CA VAL A 225 6.44 -15.19 -23.08
C VAL A 225 6.74 -13.93 -23.87
N LEU A 226 7.40 -12.94 -23.26
CA LEU A 226 7.83 -11.73 -23.99
C LEU A 226 8.96 -12.02 -24.98
N LEU A 227 9.68 -13.13 -24.80
CA LEU A 227 10.72 -13.58 -25.74
C LEU A 227 10.15 -14.28 -26.97
N HIS A 228 8.87 -14.66 -26.96
CA HIS A 228 8.20 -15.28 -28.09
C HIS A 228 7.57 -14.22 -28.98
N ARG A 229 7.86 -14.29 -30.29
CA ARG A 229 7.35 -13.31 -31.27
C ARG A 229 5.89 -13.54 -31.64
N ASP A 230 5.46 -14.79 -31.60
CA ASP A 230 4.10 -15.16 -31.99
C ASP A 230 3.19 -15.18 -30.76
N ALA A 231 1.94 -14.75 -30.95
CA ALA A 231 0.91 -14.84 -29.92
C ALA A 231 0.76 -16.30 -29.48
N LEU A 232 0.62 -16.52 -28.18
CA LEU A 232 0.36 -17.85 -27.62
C LEU A 232 -1.00 -18.35 -28.11
N ALA A 233 -1.11 -19.67 -28.28
CA ALA A 233 -2.40 -20.28 -28.57
C ALA A 233 -3.37 -20.09 -27.40
N GLU A 234 -4.56 -19.58 -27.69
CA GLU A 234 -5.69 -19.59 -26.77
C GLU A 234 -6.58 -20.78 -27.12
N LEU A 235 -6.40 -21.87 -26.38
CA LEU A 235 -7.19 -23.08 -26.59
C LEU A 235 -8.50 -23.01 -25.79
N PRO A 236 -9.64 -23.42 -26.40
CA PRO A 236 -10.86 -23.68 -25.65
C PRO A 236 -10.64 -24.83 -24.64
N SER A 237 -11.54 -24.96 -23.67
CA SER A 237 -11.46 -25.98 -22.63
C SER A 237 -11.44 -27.41 -23.19
N ASP A 238 -12.09 -27.61 -24.34
CA ASP A 238 -12.00 -28.82 -25.15
C ASP A 238 -11.47 -28.47 -26.54
N TRP A 239 -10.20 -28.80 -26.76
CA TRP A 239 -9.47 -28.57 -28.02
C TRP A 239 -9.20 -29.90 -28.76
N THR A 240 -9.85 -30.97 -28.30
CA THR A 240 -9.72 -32.30 -28.90
C THR A 240 -10.28 -32.26 -30.32
N GLY A 241 -9.44 -32.57 -31.31
CA GLY A 241 -9.84 -32.54 -32.73
C GLY A 241 -9.52 -31.25 -33.48
N GLN A 242 -8.90 -30.26 -32.84
CA GLN A 242 -8.21 -29.21 -33.60
C GLN A 242 -6.97 -29.78 -34.27
N GLU A 243 -6.63 -29.29 -35.46
CA GLU A 243 -5.46 -29.74 -36.21
C GLU A 243 -4.42 -28.64 -36.32
N LEU A 244 -3.15 -29.04 -36.32
CA LEU A 244 -2.07 -28.09 -36.51
C LEU A 244 -2.07 -27.52 -37.94
N THR A 245 -2.07 -26.20 -38.07
CA THR A 245 -1.91 -25.53 -39.37
C THR A 245 -0.46 -25.49 -39.84
N GLN A 246 0.50 -25.73 -38.94
CA GLN A 246 1.94 -25.82 -39.21
C GLN A 246 2.62 -26.91 -38.37
N SER A 247 3.74 -27.45 -38.85
CA SER A 247 4.53 -28.41 -38.07
C SER A 247 5.21 -27.74 -36.87
N LEU A 248 5.28 -28.43 -35.73
CA LEU A 248 5.95 -27.96 -34.52
C LEU A 248 7.11 -28.88 -34.15
N ALA A 249 8.26 -28.32 -33.81
CA ALA A 249 9.37 -29.11 -33.30
C ALA A 249 9.19 -29.42 -31.80
N ALA A 250 9.77 -30.52 -31.34
CA ALA A 250 9.86 -30.83 -29.90
C ALA A 250 10.49 -29.65 -29.13
N GLY A 251 9.90 -29.29 -28.00
CA GLY A 251 10.31 -28.14 -27.19
C GLY A 251 9.77 -26.78 -27.65
N SER A 252 9.02 -26.72 -28.76
CA SER A 252 8.41 -25.47 -29.24
C SER A 252 7.12 -25.15 -28.48
N VAL A 253 6.90 -23.86 -28.23
CA VAL A 253 5.66 -23.36 -27.62
C VAL A 253 4.53 -23.35 -28.66
N LEU A 254 3.35 -23.80 -28.26
CA LEU A 254 2.14 -23.73 -29.07
C LEU A 254 1.70 -22.26 -29.23
N SER A 255 1.81 -21.75 -30.44
CA SER A 255 1.39 -20.39 -30.80
C SER A 255 0.06 -20.41 -31.54
N GLY A 256 -0.65 -19.28 -31.55
CA GLY A 256 -1.91 -19.14 -32.28
C GLY A 256 -1.76 -19.30 -33.80
N ARG A 257 -0.56 -19.07 -34.36
CA ARG A 257 -0.27 -19.38 -35.77
C ARG A 257 -0.22 -20.89 -36.05
N ALA A 258 0.01 -21.71 -35.03
CA ALA A 258 0.09 -23.15 -35.19
C ALA A 258 -1.29 -23.85 -35.16
N LEU A 259 -2.31 -23.12 -34.73
CA LEU A 259 -3.73 -23.47 -34.81
C LEU A 259 -4.37 -22.88 -36.06
#